data_AF-A0A562RJB4-F1
#
_entry.id   AF-A0A562RJB4-F1
#
_cell.length_a   1.000
_cell.length_b   1.000
_cell.length_c   1.000
_cell.angle_alpha   90.00
_cell.angle_beta   90.00
_cell.angle_gamma   90.00
#
_symmetry.space_group_name_H-M   'P 1'
#
loop_
_entity.id
_entity.type
_entity.pdbx_description
1 polymer ?
#
loop_
_entity_poly.entity_id
_entity_poly.type
_entity_poly.pdbx_seq_one_letter_code
_entity_poly.pdbx_strand_id
1 'polypeptide(L)'
;MALVFPMLSEKVPSAMLIIFSVASLYMGFYDKNVYMKAGEKLTQSFQDLRSLYSRVKSMPPGSDFNAVELEYDRIRSEANGAGISRQIFLSDTAAHYKFFWQQQIGWIEEQITFRFWRDKIPLSTLVACGALLITVLAVGMYFLINTTHR
;
A
#
# COMPACT_ATOMS: atom_id res chain seq x y z
N MET A 1 -25.61 -12.51 -9.76
CA MET A 1 -24.38 -13.18 -10.24
C MET A 1 -24.48 -14.70 -10.19
N ALA A 2 -25.00 -15.31 -9.10
CA ALA A 2 -25.13 -16.79 -8.97
C ALA A 2 -26.11 -17.47 -9.96
N LEU A 3 -27.06 -16.72 -10.53
CA LEU A 3 -28.08 -17.29 -11.44
C LEU A 3 -27.67 -17.29 -12.93
N VAL A 4 -26.55 -16.66 -13.30
CA VAL A 4 -26.15 -16.48 -14.71
C VAL A 4 -25.08 -17.49 -15.14
N PHE A 5 -24.28 -18.02 -14.21
CA PHE A 5 -23.25 -19.03 -14.52
C PHE A 5 -23.10 -20.07 -13.39
N PRO A 6 -23.80 -21.23 -13.46
CA PRO A 6 -23.73 -22.29 -12.44
C PRO A 6 -22.31 -22.83 -12.21
N MET A 7 -21.50 -22.90 -13.27
CA MET A 7 -20.10 -23.35 -13.22
C MET A 7 -19.20 -22.44 -12.37
N LEU A 8 -19.50 -21.14 -12.30
CA LEU A 8 -18.82 -20.18 -11.42
C LEU A 8 -19.32 -20.31 -9.97
N SER A 9 -20.55 -20.76 -9.73
CA SER A 9 -21.11 -20.80 -8.37
C SER A 9 -20.63 -21.99 -7.52
N GLU A 10 -20.36 -23.15 -8.14
CA GLU A 10 -19.98 -24.36 -7.39
C GLU A 10 -18.47 -24.47 -7.10
N LYS A 11 -17.61 -24.05 -8.03
CA LYS A 11 -16.15 -24.23 -7.91
C LYS A 11 -15.42 -23.02 -7.34
N VAL A 12 -15.98 -21.81 -7.47
CA VAL A 12 -15.32 -20.58 -6.99
C VAL A 12 -15.26 -20.49 -5.47
N PRO A 13 -16.32 -20.80 -4.69
CA PRO A 13 -16.25 -20.71 -3.23
C PRO A 13 -15.17 -21.65 -2.66
N SER A 14 -15.13 -22.89 -3.13
CA SER A 14 -14.13 -23.89 -2.73
C SER A 14 -12.70 -23.47 -3.11
N ALA A 15 -12.52 -22.92 -4.32
CA ALA A 15 -11.22 -22.40 -4.76
C ALA A 15 -10.76 -21.20 -3.91
N MET A 16 -11.68 -20.28 -3.56
CA MET A 16 -11.38 -19.15 -2.69
C MET A 16 -10.95 -19.60 -1.29
N LEU A 17 -11.62 -20.60 -0.72
CA LEU A 17 -11.23 -21.18 0.57
C LEU A 17 -9.82 -21.77 0.54
N ILE A 18 -9.45 -22.45 -0.55
CA ILE A 18 -8.08 -22.97 -0.73
C ILE A 18 -7.08 -21.81 -0.80
N ILE A 19 -7.36 -20.79 -1.61
CA ILE A 19 -6.48 -19.61 -1.74
C ILE A 19 -6.30 -18.91 -0.39
N PHE A 20 -7.39 -18.65 0.34
CA PHE A 20 -7.33 -18.03 1.66
C PHE A 20 -6.61 -18.91 2.69
N SER A 21 -6.77 -20.23 2.63
CA SER A 21 -6.07 -21.16 3.51
C SER A 21 -4.56 -21.13 3.27
N VAL A 22 -4.15 -21.18 2.00
CA VAL A 22 -2.73 -21.09 1.61
C VAL A 22 -2.16 -19.73 1.99
N ALA A 23 -2.89 -18.63 1.74
CA ALA A 23 -2.48 -17.29 2.14
C ALA A 23 -2.34 -17.15 3.66
N SER A 24 -3.26 -17.71 4.43
CA SER A 24 -3.22 -17.68 5.90
C SER A 24 -2.05 -18.48 6.46
N LEU A 25 -1.79 -19.66 5.89
CA LEU A 25 -0.62 -20.47 6.24
C LEU A 25 0.68 -19.73 5.91
N TYR A 26 0.74 -19.11 4.72
CA TYR A 26 1.87 -18.31 4.29
C TYR A 26 2.15 -17.13 5.22
N MET A 27 1.12 -16.40 5.63
CA MET A 27 1.24 -15.34 6.65
C MET A 27 1.75 -15.89 7.99
N GLY A 28 1.42 -17.14 8.33
CA GLY A 28 1.93 -17.84 9.52
C GLY A 28 3.45 -18.05 9.53
N PHE A 29 4.12 -17.99 8.36
CA PHE A 29 5.58 -18.09 8.25
C PHE A 29 6.33 -16.79 8.58
N TYR A 30 5.61 -15.77 9.02
CA TYR A 30 6.16 -14.46 9.37
C TYR A 30 6.02 -14.19 10.87
N ASP A 31 7.08 -13.66 11.49
CA ASP A 31 7.05 -13.30 12.90
C ASP A 31 6.30 -11.98 13.11
N LYS A 32 5.05 -12.10 13.55
CA LYS A 32 4.17 -10.95 13.84
C LYS A 32 4.82 -9.91 14.75
N ASN A 33 5.64 -10.31 15.73
CA ASN A 33 6.26 -9.38 16.66
C ASN A 33 7.32 -8.51 15.97
N VAL A 34 8.04 -9.06 14.99
CA VAL A 34 9.03 -8.31 14.20
C VAL A 34 8.33 -7.23 13.38
N TYR A 35 7.25 -7.58 12.67
CA TYR A 35 6.49 -6.61 11.87
C TYR A 35 5.79 -5.56 12.73
N MET A 36 5.28 -5.94 13.90
CA MET A 36 4.65 -5.00 14.83
C MET A 36 5.68 -3.98 15.34
N LYS A 37 6.83 -4.45 15.87
CA LYS A 37 7.89 -3.57 16.38
C LYS A 37 8.45 -2.66 15.29
N ALA A 38 8.65 -3.18 14.07
CA ALA A 38 9.07 -2.36 12.95
C ALA A 38 8.03 -1.29 12.59
N GLY A 39 6.75 -1.67 12.54
CA GLY A 39 5.65 -0.75 12.27
C GLY A 39 5.52 0.36 13.32
N GLU A 40 5.68 0.01 14.61
CA GLU A 40 5.71 0.97 15.72
C GLU A 40 6.88 1.95 15.56
N LYS A 41 8.09 1.45 15.33
CA LYS A 41 9.28 2.30 15.11
C LYS A 41 9.12 3.24 13.91
N LEU A 42 8.66 2.73 12.77
CA LEU A 42 8.44 3.54 11.57
C LEU A 42 7.36 4.61 11.81
N THR A 43 6.31 4.27 12.55
CA THR A 43 5.26 5.23 12.91
C THR A 43 5.78 6.31 13.85
N GLN A 44 6.60 5.94 14.84
CA GLN A 44 7.26 6.89 15.74
C GLN A 44 8.18 7.83 14.96
N SER A 45 9.07 7.29 14.10
CA SER A 45 9.96 8.10 13.27
C SER A 45 9.19 9.07 12.36
N PHE A 46 8.03 8.66 11.82
CA PHE A 46 7.15 9.54 11.04
C PHE A 46 6.60 10.70 11.87
N GLN A 47 6.17 10.43 13.11
CA GLN A 47 5.66 11.46 14.03
C GLN A 47 6.77 12.42 14.47
N ASP A 48 7.95 11.89 14.79
CA ASP A 48 9.13 12.66 15.16
C ASP A 48 9.55 13.58 14.01
N LEU A 49 9.57 13.06 12.77
CA LEU A 49 9.89 13.85 11.59
C LEU A 49 8.88 14.99 11.37
N ARG A 50 7.59 14.71 11.55
CA ARG A 50 6.55 15.74 11.47
C ARG A 50 6.75 16.82 12.55
N SER A 51 7.08 16.42 13.77
CA SER A 51 7.36 17.35 14.87
C SER A 51 8.58 18.23 14.55
N LEU A 52 9.67 17.62 14.10
CA LEU A 52 10.88 18.31 13.64
C LEU A 52 10.55 19.32 12.53
N TYR A 53 9.75 18.91 11.54
CA TYR A 53 9.27 19.80 10.47
C TYR A 53 8.51 21.01 11.02
N SER A 54 7.55 20.80 11.93
CA SER A 54 6.80 21.90 12.54
C SER A 54 7.70 22.86 13.32
N ARG A 55 8.72 22.36 14.02
CA ARG A 55 9.69 23.20 14.73
C ARG A 55 10.50 24.05 13.76
N VAL A 56 11.07 23.43 12.73
CA VAL A 56 11.83 24.13 11.67
C VAL A 56 11.02 25.23 11.02
N LYS A 57 9.75 24.96 10.70
CA LYS A 57 8.84 25.93 10.09
C LYS A 57 8.56 27.15 11.00
N SER A 58 8.67 26.98 12.31
CA SER A 58 8.48 28.05 13.30
C SER A 58 9.75 28.84 13.64
N MET A 59 10.92 28.43 13.12
CA MET A 59 12.19 29.06 13.44
C MET A 59 12.35 30.43 12.73
N PRO A 60 12.91 31.45 13.42
CA PRO A 60 13.23 32.74 12.80
C PRO A 60 14.26 32.61 11.65
N PRO A 61 14.24 33.54 10.67
CA PRO A 61 15.29 33.64 9.68
C PRO A 61 16.67 33.81 10.33
N GLY A 62 17.67 33.06 9.85
CA GLY A 62 19.04 33.08 10.39
C GLY A 62 19.27 32.22 11.64
N SER A 63 18.30 31.38 12.01
CA SER A 63 18.48 30.39 13.09
C SER A 63 19.55 29.36 12.74
N ASP A 64 20.22 28.83 13.77
CA ASP A 64 21.15 27.70 13.62
C ASP A 64 20.37 26.38 13.45
N PHE A 65 20.72 25.62 12.41
CA PHE A 65 20.08 24.35 12.07
C PHE A 65 20.90 23.12 12.47
N ASN A 66 22.10 23.28 13.04
CA ASN A 66 22.96 22.13 13.39
C ASN A 66 22.25 21.10 14.27
N ALA A 67 21.52 21.56 15.30
CA ALA A 67 20.76 20.67 16.18
C ALA A 67 19.58 19.96 15.45
N VAL A 68 18.95 20.64 14.50
CA VAL A 68 17.87 20.09 13.67
C VAL A 68 18.40 19.01 12.75
N GLU A 69 19.57 19.24 12.13
CA GLU A 69 20.20 18.31 11.21
C GLU A 69 20.64 17.02 11.93
N LEU A 70 21.25 17.16 13.11
CA LEU A 70 21.59 16.01 13.95
C LEU A 70 20.35 15.17 14.33
N GLU A 71 19.24 15.83 14.65
CA GLU A 71 18.00 15.13 14.98
C GLU A 71 17.35 14.48 13.75
N TYR A 72 17.41 15.13 12.59
CA TYR A 72 16.98 14.57 11.32
C TYR A 72 17.74 13.28 11.01
N ASP A 73 19.07 13.29 11.13
CA ASP A 73 19.91 12.14 10.85
C ASP A 73 19.63 10.98 11.82
N ARG A 74 19.39 11.29 13.10
CA ARG A 74 18.95 10.30 14.09
C ARG A 74 17.63 9.64 13.66
N ILE A 75 16.61 10.44 13.35
CA ILE A 75 15.29 9.93 12.93
C ILE A 75 15.40 9.08 11.67
N ARG A 76 16.17 9.56 10.68
CA ARG A 76 16.44 8.83 9.43
C ARG A 76 17.13 7.49 9.70
N SER A 77 18.15 7.47 10.55
CA SER A 77 18.87 6.24 10.91
C SER A 77 17.95 5.23 11.60
N GLU A 78 17.08 5.68 12.50
CA GLU A 78 16.10 4.83 13.18
C GLU A 78 15.07 4.24 12.22
N ALA A 79 14.53 5.06 11.32
CA ALA A 79 13.59 4.61 10.30
C ALA A 79 14.23 3.57 9.36
N ASN A 80 15.45 3.82 8.90
CA ASN A 80 16.19 2.88 8.04
C ASN A 80 16.49 1.56 8.76
N GLY A 81 16.89 1.62 10.04
CA GLY A 81 17.16 0.42 10.84
C GLY A 81 15.91 -0.39 11.20
N ALA A 82 14.72 0.19 11.10
CA ALA A 82 13.45 -0.50 11.31
C ALA A 82 12.92 -1.19 10.04
N GLY A 83 13.53 -0.96 8.87
CA GLY A 83 13.10 -1.56 7.61
C GLY A 83 13.17 -3.09 7.61
N ILE A 84 12.10 -3.75 7.18
CA ILE A 84 12.07 -5.21 7.01
C ILE A 84 12.27 -5.54 5.53
N SER A 85 13.35 -6.25 5.20
CA SER A 85 13.65 -6.64 3.81
C SER A 85 12.73 -7.76 3.28
N ARG A 86 12.24 -8.64 4.16
CA ARG A 86 11.30 -9.69 3.77
C ARG A 86 9.87 -9.14 3.79
N GLN A 87 9.35 -8.75 2.64
CA GLN A 87 7.97 -8.24 2.56
C GLN A 87 6.96 -9.39 2.57
N ILE A 88 5.78 -9.12 3.14
CA ILE A 88 4.64 -10.04 3.09
C ILE A 88 3.89 -9.75 1.80
N PHE A 89 3.37 -10.79 1.12
CA PHE A 89 2.53 -10.58 -0.06
C PHE A 89 1.40 -9.56 0.23
N LEU A 90 1.24 -8.56 -0.66
CA LEU A 90 0.33 -7.40 -0.53
C LEU A 90 0.67 -6.36 0.54
N SER A 91 1.78 -6.49 1.28
CA SER A 91 2.17 -5.51 2.30
C SER A 91 2.34 -4.11 1.72
N ASP A 92 2.84 -4.00 0.49
CA ASP A 92 3.11 -2.72 -0.15
C ASP A 92 1.83 -1.97 -0.50
N THR A 93 0.80 -2.68 -0.98
CA THR A 93 -0.53 -2.09 -1.21
C THR A 93 -1.15 -1.64 0.11
N ALA A 94 -0.99 -2.42 1.18
CA ALA A 94 -1.46 -2.03 2.51
C ALA A 94 -0.68 -0.82 3.07
N ALA A 95 0.62 -0.74 2.85
CA ALA A 95 1.46 0.39 3.25
C ALA A 95 1.09 1.66 2.46
N HIS A 96 0.81 1.53 1.16
CA HIS A 96 0.34 2.63 0.32
C HIS A 96 -1.00 3.18 0.83
N TYR A 97 -1.96 2.31 1.12
CA TYR A 97 -3.22 2.68 1.76
C TYR A 97 -2.98 3.38 3.10
N LYS A 98 -2.13 2.83 3.98
CA LYS A 98 -1.79 3.46 5.26
C LYS A 98 -1.23 4.87 5.07
N PHE A 99 -0.29 5.05 4.15
CA PHE A 99 0.36 6.34 3.91
C PHE A 99 -0.63 7.37 3.34
N PHE A 100 -1.31 7.07 2.23
CA PHE A 100 -2.13 8.07 1.55
C PHE A 100 -3.53 8.26 2.16
N TRP A 101 -4.08 7.24 2.83
CA TRP A 101 -5.44 7.29 3.35
C TRP A 101 -5.49 7.49 4.87
N GLN A 102 -4.62 6.82 5.63
CA GLN A 102 -4.70 6.86 7.10
C GLN A 102 -3.78 7.89 7.73
N GLN A 103 -2.61 8.15 7.14
CA GLN A 103 -1.67 9.14 7.68
C GLN A 103 -2.04 10.57 7.27
N GLN A 104 -1.73 11.51 8.15
CA GLN A 104 -1.86 12.94 7.85
C GLN A 104 -0.66 13.38 7.01
N ILE A 105 -0.78 13.29 5.68
CA ILE A 105 0.29 13.63 4.73
C ILE A 105 0.36 15.11 4.34
N GLY A 106 -0.58 15.94 4.81
CA GLY A 106 -0.69 17.35 4.39
C GLY A 106 0.60 18.15 4.61
N TRP A 107 1.31 17.91 5.72
CA TRP A 107 2.58 18.58 6.01
C TRP A 107 3.71 18.20 5.03
N ILE A 108 3.64 17.01 4.41
CA ILE A 108 4.55 16.59 3.34
C ILE A 108 4.13 17.21 2.01
N GLU A 109 2.82 17.25 1.75
CA GLU A 109 2.24 17.80 0.51
C GLU A 109 2.55 19.30 0.34
N GLU A 110 2.79 20.02 1.44
CA GLU A 110 3.32 21.39 1.45
C GLU A 110 4.68 21.50 0.72
N GLN A 111 5.51 20.46 0.74
CA GLN A 111 6.84 20.44 0.15
C GLN A 111 6.92 19.64 -1.16
N ILE A 112 6.08 18.60 -1.29
CA ILE A 112 6.06 17.70 -2.45
C ILE A 112 4.61 17.51 -2.90
N THR A 113 4.25 18.09 -4.04
CA THR A 113 2.89 17.92 -4.60
C THR A 113 2.69 16.52 -5.17
N PHE A 114 1.72 15.78 -4.63
CA PHE A 114 1.37 14.44 -5.09
C PHE A 114 0.36 14.46 -6.24
N ARG A 115 0.62 13.71 -7.30
CA ARG A 115 -0.31 13.50 -8.42
C ARG A 115 -1.27 12.36 -8.11
N PHE A 116 -2.56 12.57 -8.34
CA PHE A 116 -3.60 11.59 -8.01
C PHE A 116 -3.35 10.20 -8.62
N TRP A 117 -3.14 10.12 -9.93
CA TRP A 117 -2.98 8.84 -10.63
C TRP A 117 -1.63 8.15 -10.44
N ARG A 118 -0.56 8.94 -10.28
CA ARG A 118 0.81 8.41 -10.17
C ARG A 118 1.16 8.02 -8.73
N ASP A 119 0.76 8.85 -7.78
CA ASP A 119 1.24 8.77 -6.41
C ASP A 119 0.15 8.25 -5.46
N LYS A 120 -1.09 8.75 -5.58
CA LYS A 120 -2.20 8.41 -4.65
C LYS A 120 -2.91 7.09 -4.97
N ILE A 121 -2.63 6.46 -6.11
CA ILE A 121 -3.17 5.14 -6.47
C ILE A 121 -2.01 4.14 -6.62
N PRO A 122 -2.05 2.98 -5.92
CA PRO A 122 -1.04 1.94 -6.10
C PRO A 122 -1.03 1.45 -7.55
N LEU A 123 0.16 1.27 -8.13
CA LEU A 123 0.31 0.69 -9.46
C LEU A 123 -0.31 -0.71 -9.54
N SER A 124 -0.21 -1.50 -8.48
CA SER A 124 -0.83 -2.83 -8.37
C SER A 124 -2.35 -2.78 -8.60
N THR A 125 -3.04 -1.75 -8.07
CA THR A 125 -4.47 -1.52 -8.29
C THR A 125 -4.77 -1.16 -9.75
N LEU A 126 -3.97 -0.27 -10.35
CA LEU A 126 -4.15 0.12 -11.75
C LEU A 126 -3.97 -1.09 -12.70
N VAL A 127 -2.94 -1.90 -12.45
CA VAL A 127 -2.68 -3.13 -13.21
C VAL A 127 -3.82 -4.13 -13.04
N ALA A 128 -4.32 -4.33 -11.82
CA ALA A 128 -5.45 -5.22 -11.55
C ALA A 128 -6.73 -4.77 -12.27
N CYS A 129 -7.06 -3.47 -12.21
CA CYS A 129 -8.20 -2.89 -12.93
C CYS A 129 -8.05 -3.03 -14.45
N GLY A 130 -6.86 -2.79 -14.99
CA GLY A 130 -6.58 -2.97 -16.42
C GLY A 130 -6.74 -4.42 -16.88
N ALA A 131 -6.21 -5.38 -16.12
CA ALA A 131 -6.37 -6.81 -16.40
C ALA A 131 -7.83 -7.26 -16.33
N LEU A 132 -8.59 -6.77 -15.35
CA LEU A 132 -10.01 -7.05 -15.22
C LEU A 132 -10.79 -6.49 -16.42
N LEU A 133 -10.49 -5.26 -16.84
CA LEU A 133 -11.12 -4.63 -18.00
C LEU A 133 -10.85 -5.43 -19.29
N ILE A 134 -9.61 -5.85 -19.52
CA ILE A 134 -9.25 -6.70 -20.67
C ILE A 134 -10.02 -8.02 -20.62
N THR A 135 -10.12 -8.64 -19.45
CA THR A 135 -10.84 -9.92 -19.27
C THR A 135 -12.32 -9.76 -19.60
N VAL A 136 -12.97 -8.69 -19.11
CA VAL A 136 -14.38 -8.40 -19.39
C VAL A 136 -14.60 -8.16 -20.89
N LEU A 137 -13.72 -7.40 -21.55
CA LEU A 137 -13.81 -7.15 -22.99
C LEU A 137 -13.63 -8.45 -23.79
N ALA A 138 -12.65 -9.28 -23.45
CA ALA A 138 -12.39 -10.55 -24.13
C ALA A 138 -13.59 -11.51 -24.00
N VAL A 139 -14.15 -11.62 -22.79
CA VAL A 139 -15.34 -12.45 -22.54
C VAL A 139 -16.54 -11.90 -23.31
N GLY A 140 -16.79 -10.59 -23.27
CA GLY A 140 -17.87 -9.97 -24.03
C GLY A 140 -17.75 -10.19 -25.54
N MET A 141 -16.54 -10.07 -26.08
CA MET A 141 -16.24 -10.29 -27.49
C MET A 141 -16.45 -11.77 -27.88
N TYR A 142 -16.02 -12.70 -27.05
CA TYR A 142 -16.28 -14.13 -27.23
C TYR A 142 -17.79 -14.43 -27.29
N PHE A 143 -18.58 -13.86 -26.38
CA PHE A 143 -20.04 -14.02 -26.41
C PHE A 143 -20.67 -13.42 -27.66
N LEU A 144 -20.26 -12.22 -28.09
CA LEU A 144 -20.76 -11.59 -29.32
C LEU A 144 -20.52 -12.47 -30.54
N ILE A 145 -19.28 -12.95 -30.74
CA ILE A 145 -18.91 -13.83 -31.86
C ILE A 145 -19.76 -15.11 -31.85
N ASN A 146 -19.89 -15.75 -30.68
CA ASN A 146 -20.66 -17.00 -30.58
C ASN A 146 -22.17 -16.81 -30.80
N THR A 147 -22.72 -15.62 -30.54
CA THR A 147 -24.13 -15.31 -30.83
C THR A 147 -24.39 -14.96 -32.30
N THR A 148 -23.39 -14.51 -33.06
CA THR A 148 -23.56 -14.17 -34.48
C THR A 148 -23.48 -15.39 -35.42
N HIS A 149 -22.98 -16.52 -34.92
CA HIS A 149 -22.87 -17.79 -35.64
C HIS A 149 -24.02 -18.78 -35.35
N ARG A 150 -25.11 -18.34 -34.72
CA ARG A 150 -26.38 -19.08 -34.55
C ARG A 150 -27.49 -18.39 -35.34
#